data_AF-A9AYA8-F1
#
_entry.id   AF-A9AYA8-F1
#
_cell.length_a   1.000
_cell.length_b   1.000
_cell.length_c   1.000
_cell.angle_alpha   90.00
_cell.angle_beta   90.00
_cell.angle_gamma   90.00
#
_symmetry.space_group_name_H-M   'P 1'
#
loop_
_entity.id
_entity.type
_entity.pdbx_description
1 polymer ?
#
loop_
_entity_poly.entity_id
_entity_poly.type
_entity_poly.pdbx_seq_one_letter_code
_entity_poly.pdbx_strand_id
1 'polypeptide(L)'
;MSELEPAALIIALLASVYGALAHLFWGQRWRHLPLFLGTALIGCLMSYAFNLHFIGAGPVPAGVPLVESTIAAWIMLILATRLRV
;
A
#
# COMPACT_ATOMS: atom_id res chain seq x y z
N MET A 1 -13.29 -20.78 -4.52
CA MET A 1 -12.27 -19.90 -3.91
C MET A 1 -12.76 -18.48 -4.12
N SER A 2 -13.15 -17.79 -3.04
CA SER A 2 -13.61 -16.40 -3.11
C SER A 2 -12.45 -15.50 -3.52
N GLU A 3 -12.64 -14.58 -4.48
CA GLU A 3 -11.60 -13.66 -4.98
C GLU A 3 -10.92 -12.80 -3.89
N LEU A 4 -11.49 -12.77 -2.68
CA LEU A 4 -10.92 -12.17 -1.49
C LEU A 4 -9.53 -12.73 -1.11
N GLU A 5 -9.31 -14.05 -1.27
CA GLU A 5 -8.04 -14.69 -0.88
C GLU A 5 -6.83 -14.18 -1.70
N PRO A 6 -6.87 -14.19 -3.04
CA PRO A 6 -5.76 -13.66 -3.84
C PRO A 6 -5.61 -12.14 -3.70
N ALA A 7 -6.70 -11.38 -3.54
CA ALA A 7 -6.62 -9.93 -3.31
C ALA A 7 -5.88 -9.60 -2.01
N ALA A 8 -6.19 -10.31 -0.92
CA ALA A 8 -5.54 -10.10 0.37
C ALA A 8 -4.03 -10.38 0.32
N LEU A 9 -3.62 -11.44 -0.39
CA LEU A 9 -2.20 -11.77 -0.58
C LEU A 9 -1.48 -10.70 -1.39
N ILE A 10 -2.10 -10.19 -2.46
CA ILE A 10 -1.54 -9.11 -3.27
C ILE A 10 -1.39 -7.83 -2.44
N ILE A 11 -2.43 -7.43 -1.71
CA ILE A 11 -2.40 -6.25 -0.84
C ILE A 11 -1.30 -6.38 0.22
N ALA A 12 -1.22 -7.53 0.89
CA ALA A 12 -0.18 -7.78 1.89
C ALA A 12 1.23 -7.72 1.28
N LEU A 13 1.41 -8.28 0.07
CA LEU A 13 2.67 -8.23 -0.64
C LEU A 13 3.06 -6.79 -1.01
N LEU A 14 2.17 -6.01 -1.64
CA LEU A 14 2.43 -4.61 -1.98
C LEU A 14 2.76 -3.80 -0.71
N ALA A 15 1.95 -3.95 0.33
CA ALA A 15 2.16 -3.25 1.60
C ALA A 15 3.53 -3.58 2.23
N SER A 16 3.95 -4.85 2.18
CA SER A 16 5.24 -5.29 2.70
C SER A 16 6.41 -4.70 1.91
N VAL A 17 6.33 -4.73 0.58
CA VAL A 17 7.37 -4.20 -0.33
C VAL A 17 7.49 -2.69 -0.17
N TYR A 18 6.36 -1.95 -0.21
CA TYR A 18 6.38 -0.50 -0.09
C TYR A 18 6.74 -0.02 1.31
N GLY A 19 6.22 -0.69 2.35
CA GLY A 19 6.60 -0.39 3.73
C GLY A 19 8.09 -0.62 3.98
N ALA A 20 8.67 -1.70 3.45
CA ALA A 20 10.10 -1.96 3.52
C ALA A 20 10.93 -0.93 2.73
N LEU A 21 10.51 -0.57 1.52
CA LEU A 21 11.17 0.47 0.71
C LEU A 21 11.13 1.84 1.41
N ALA A 22 9.97 2.24 1.92
CA ALA A 22 9.84 3.50 2.67
C ALA A 22 10.67 3.49 3.95
N HIS A 23 10.75 2.34 4.63
CA HIS A 23 11.65 2.18 5.77
C HIS A 23 13.12 2.32 5.36
N LEU A 24 13.52 1.80 4.20
CA LEU A 24 14.88 1.96 3.70
C LEU A 24 15.22 3.42 3.37
N PHE A 25 14.27 4.18 2.81
CA PHE A 25 14.50 5.58 2.42
C PHE A 25 14.37 6.59 3.59
N TRP A 26 13.46 6.37 4.53
CA TRP A 26 13.13 7.34 5.61
C TRP A 26 13.28 6.78 7.03
N GLY A 27 13.56 5.49 7.18
CA GLY A 27 13.67 4.81 8.47
C GLY A 27 15.02 5.00 9.13
N GLN A 28 15.04 5.70 10.25
CA GLN A 28 16.24 5.83 11.11
C GLN A 28 16.37 4.70 12.15
N ARG A 29 15.27 4.03 12.51
CA ARG A 29 15.24 2.98 13.55
C ARG A 29 14.27 1.88 13.17
N TRP A 30 14.64 0.63 13.43
CA TRP A 30 13.81 -0.57 13.22
C TRP A 30 12.42 -0.48 13.85
N ARG A 31 12.26 0.27 14.95
CA ARG A 31 10.96 0.55 15.57
C ARG A 31 9.96 1.26 14.66
N HIS A 32 10.39 1.88 13.57
CA HIS A 32 9.51 2.59 12.64
C HIS A 32 8.96 1.67 11.54
N LEU A 33 9.51 0.47 11.40
CA LEU A 33 9.11 -0.49 10.38
C LEU A 33 7.61 -0.88 10.47
N PRO A 34 7.04 -1.16 11.68
CA PRO A 34 5.61 -1.43 11.79
C PRO A 34 4.73 -0.24 11.36
N LEU A 35 5.21 0.99 11.56
CA LEU A 35 4.49 2.19 11.18
C LEU A 35 4.43 2.31 9.65
N PHE A 36 5.57 2.14 8.96
CA PHE A 36 5.61 2.15 7.50
C PHE A 36 4.78 1.03 6.88
N LEU A 37 4.86 -0.19 7.44
CA LEU A 37 4.03 -1.32 6.99
C LEU A 37 2.54 -1.02 7.17
N GLY A 38 2.14 -0.52 8.35
CA GLY A 38 0.75 -0.16 8.62
C GLY A 38 0.22 0.92 7.68
N THR A 39 1.01 1.96 7.42
CA THR A 39 0.61 3.04 6.51
C THR A 39 0.52 2.59 5.05
N ALA A 40 1.43 1.74 4.59
CA ALA A 40 1.37 1.17 3.25
C ALA A 40 0.14 0.27 3.10
N LEU A 41 -0.15 -0.56 4.11
CA LEU A 41 -1.32 -1.43 4.14
C LEU A 41 -2.63 -0.62 4.09
N ILE A 42 -2.73 0.45 4.87
CA ILE A 42 -3.91 1.33 4.85
C ILE A 42 -4.10 1.95 3.46
N GLY A 43 -3.03 2.44 2.82
CA GLY A 43 -3.12 2.99 1.47
C GLY A 43 -3.59 1.98 0.42
N CYS A 44 -3.06 0.75 0.44
CA CYS A 44 -3.51 -0.31 -0.45
C CYS A 44 -4.97 -0.72 -0.17
N LEU A 45 -5.35 -0.84 1.11
CA LEU A 45 -6.72 -1.18 1.51
C LEU A 45 -7.72 -0.10 1.11
N MET A 46 -7.38 1.18 1.24
CA MET A 46 -8.27 2.26 0.79
C MET A 46 -8.54 2.17 -0.71
N SER A 47 -7.50 1.97 -1.53
CA SER A 47 -7.68 1.81 -2.97
C SER A 47 -8.61 0.64 -3.32
N TYR A 48 -8.40 -0.52 -2.69
CA TYR A 48 -9.21 -1.71 -2.91
C TYR A 48 -10.65 -1.56 -2.38
N ALA A 49 -10.83 -1.10 -1.14
CA ALA A 49 -12.13 -1.02 -0.48
C ALA A 49 -13.04 0.05 -1.08
N PHE A 50 -12.47 1.17 -1.53
CA PHE A 50 -13.21 2.24 -2.19
C PHE A 50 -13.33 2.04 -3.71
N ASN A 51 -12.78 0.94 -4.25
CA ASN A 51 -12.75 0.65 -5.68
C ASN A 51 -12.24 1.86 -6.50
N LEU A 52 -11.13 2.45 -6.02
CA LEU A 52 -10.53 3.60 -6.66
C LEU A 52 -9.91 3.14 -7.98
N HIS A 53 -10.65 3.36 -9.06
CA HIS A 53 -10.25 2.99 -10.40
C HIS A 53 -10.26 4.25 -11.27
N PHE A 54 -9.12 4.95 -11.27
CA PHE A 54 -8.96 6.20 -12.02
C PHE A 54 -8.42 5.93 -13.42
N ILE A 55 -7.62 4.86 -13.58
CA ILE A 55 -7.02 4.46 -14.84
C ILE A 55 -7.71 3.17 -15.31
N GLY A 56 -8.72 3.34 -16.17
CA GLY A 56 -9.54 2.26 -16.73
C GLY A 56 -8.79 1.14 -17.47
N ALA A 57 -7.52 1.36 -17.82
CA ALA A 57 -6.68 0.42 -18.57
C ALA A 57 -5.53 -0.18 -17.74
N GLY A 58 -5.55 0.00 -16.42
CA GLY A 58 -4.50 -0.50 -15.52
C GLY A 58 -4.59 -2.02 -15.27
N PRO A 59 -3.49 -2.66 -14.84
CA PRO A 59 -3.53 -4.06 -14.40
C PRO A 59 -4.38 -4.23 -13.13
N VAL A 60 -5.33 -5.17 -13.13
CA VAL A 60 -6.26 -5.43 -12.01
C VAL A 60 -6.26 -6.92 -11.61
N PRO A 61 -5.15 -7.48 -11.11
CA PRO A 61 -5.11 -8.87 -10.67
C PRO A 61 -6.01 -9.07 -9.44
N ALA A 62 -6.88 -10.08 -9.48
CA ALA A 62 -7.81 -10.40 -8.40
C ALA A 62 -8.64 -9.18 -7.90
N GLY A 63 -8.98 -8.27 -8.80
CA GLY A 63 -9.75 -7.07 -8.45
C GLY A 63 -8.95 -5.95 -7.76
N VAL A 64 -7.63 -6.09 -7.60
CA VAL A 64 -6.77 -5.07 -6.97
C VAL A 64 -6.24 -4.11 -8.04
N PRO A 65 -6.65 -2.83 -8.07
CA PRO A 65 -6.12 -1.85 -9.01
C PRO A 65 -4.68 -1.52 -8.63
N LEU A 66 -3.70 -2.13 -9.32
CA LEU A 66 -2.29 -2.14 -8.92
C LEU A 66 -1.71 -0.73 -8.87
N VAL A 67 -2.01 0.08 -9.88
CA VAL A 67 -1.45 1.43 -10.02
C VAL A 67 -2.01 2.35 -8.94
N GLU A 68 -3.32 2.36 -8.75
CA GLU A 68 -4.00 3.17 -7.74
C GLU A 68 -3.62 2.74 -6.34
N SER A 69 -3.49 1.44 -6.08
CA SER A 69 -3.04 0.92 -4.78
C SER A 69 -1.60 1.30 -4.48
N THR A 70 -0.75 1.34 -5.50
CA THR A 70 0.63 1.84 -5.39
C THR A 70 0.63 3.32 -5.05
N ILE A 71 -0.08 4.13 -5.83
CA ILE A 71 -0.16 5.59 -5.63
C ILE A 71 -0.71 5.91 -4.24
N ALA A 72 -1.81 5.27 -3.84
CA ALA A 72 -2.43 5.47 -2.53
C ALA A 72 -1.49 5.10 -1.37
N ALA A 73 -0.77 3.98 -1.49
CA ALA A 73 0.24 3.56 -0.51
C ALA A 73 1.35 4.60 -0.37
N TRP A 74 1.92 5.09 -1.48
CA TRP A 74 2.99 6.07 -1.44
C TRP A 74 2.53 7.44 -0.95
N ILE A 75 1.31 7.88 -1.30
CA ILE A 75 0.71 9.10 -0.73
C ILE A 75 0.64 8.98 0.79
N MET A 76 0.11 7.86 1.31
CA MET A 76 0.01 7.62 2.75
C MET A 76 1.37 7.57 3.44
N LEU A 77 2.36 6.92 2.83
CA LEU A 77 3.73 6.86 3.34
C LEU A 77 4.37 8.25 3.38
N ILE A 78 4.19 9.07 2.35
CA ILE A 78 4.68 10.45 2.32
C ILE A 78 3.98 11.28 3.39
N LEU A 79 2.66 11.17 3.57
CA LEU A 79 1.96 11.85 4.66
C LEU A 79 2.50 11.41 6.02
N ALA A 80 2.68 10.10 6.23
CA ALA A 80 3.20 9.54 7.47
C ALA A 80 4.62 10.01 7.78
N THR A 81 5.47 10.20 6.77
CA THR A 81 6.82 10.79 6.96
C THR A 81 6.76 12.26 7.30
N ARG A 82 5.83 13.02 6.72
CA ARG A 82 5.64 14.46 6.99
C ARG A 82 5.06 14.73 8.37
N LEU A 83 4.13 13.90 8.84
CA LEU A 83 3.57 13.97 10.20
C LEU A 83 4.58 13.54 11.29
N ARG A 84 5.74 13.03 10.87
CA ARG A 84 6.83 12.58 11.74
C ARG A 84 7.87 13.66 12.02
N VAL A 85 7.76 14.80 11.34
CA VAL A 85 8.55 16.04 11.59
C VAL A 85 8.05 16.67 12.88
#